data_AF-A0A1J3CZS3-F1
#
_entry.id   AF-A0A1J3CZS3-F1
#
_cell.length_a   1.000
_cell.length_b   1.000
_cell.length_c   1.000
_cell.angle_alpha   90.00
_cell.angle_beta   90.00
_cell.angle_gamma   90.00
#
_symmetry.space_group_name_H-M   'P 1'
#
loop_
_entity.id
_entity.type
_entity.pdbx_description
1 polymer ?
#
loop_
_entity_poly.entity_id
_entity_poly.type
_entity_poly.pdbx_seq_one_letter_code
_entity_poly.pdbx_strand_id
1 'polypeptide(L)'
;RDSLVTLQTTKALPLWSQDLGITNRCIEAIANGVSLSPGEDLPTQLETGLSRNRSRRRDESLCNGGGKSKAENAARWWGEDLADLGLDLYQRTMVAIKSSNRNVSPRLIGNALRIYASKWLQSIEPDSHLVLESVISLLPMEKSSVSCSFLLQLLKMTNVVNVSHSSKMELAVKAGNQLDKATVSELLIPLPDESGMLYDVDVVTMMVKQFVSQIRPTRTRTQHRRSRSEENINLEEIQEIGRSLSSSSSSPNPLLVKVAKLVDSYLQEIARDVKLTVSKFVELAESVPDCSRTSHDGLYK
;
A
#
# COMPACT_ATOMS: atom_id res chain seq x y z
N ARG A 1 22.37 18.22 -0.34
CA ARG A 1 22.72 17.78 -1.72
C ARG A 1 24.13 17.23 -1.77
N ASP A 2 25.12 17.93 -1.21
CA ASP A 2 26.52 17.46 -1.17
C ASP A 2 26.67 16.09 -0.51
N SER A 3 26.02 15.84 0.63
CA SER A 3 26.02 14.53 1.29
C SER A 3 25.46 13.40 0.41
N LEU A 4 24.51 13.69 -0.48
CA LEU A 4 23.94 12.71 -1.40
C LEU A 4 24.90 12.39 -2.54
N VAL A 5 25.51 13.42 -3.13
CA VAL A 5 26.52 13.25 -4.18
C VAL A 5 27.70 12.45 -3.62
N THR A 6 28.19 12.81 -2.43
CA THR A 6 29.23 12.06 -1.73
C THR A 6 28.81 10.62 -1.48
N LEU A 7 27.57 10.37 -1.01
CA LEU A 7 27.04 9.02 -0.81
C LEU A 7 26.99 8.21 -2.11
N GLN A 8 26.69 8.82 -3.25
CA GLN A 8 26.73 8.13 -4.55
C GLN A 8 28.16 7.75 -4.95
N THR A 9 29.16 8.58 -4.64
CA THR A 9 30.57 8.26 -4.94
C THR A 9 31.12 7.12 -4.10
N THR A 10 30.57 6.84 -2.91
CA THR A 10 31.02 5.73 -2.07
C THR A 10 30.78 4.35 -2.70
N LYS A 11 29.86 4.27 -3.68
CA LYS A 11 29.61 3.04 -4.46
C LYS A 11 30.86 2.53 -5.17
N ALA A 12 31.79 3.41 -5.56
CA ALA A 12 33.01 3.00 -6.26
C ALA A 12 34.01 2.27 -5.34
N LEU A 13 34.01 2.59 -4.03
CA LEU A 13 34.96 2.09 -3.04
C LEU A 13 34.23 1.75 -1.72
N PRO A 14 33.35 0.74 -1.70
CA PRO A 14 32.42 0.51 -0.60
C PRO A 14 33.14 0.18 0.72
N LEU A 15 34.16 -0.68 0.70
CA LEU A 15 34.92 -1.06 1.90
C LEU A 15 35.58 0.15 2.57
N TRP A 16 36.32 0.94 1.80
CA TRP A 16 37.05 2.10 2.32
C TRP A 16 36.11 3.18 2.84
N SER A 17 35.00 3.39 2.14
CA SER A 17 33.99 4.37 2.56
C SER A 17 33.28 3.98 3.86
N GLN A 18 33.17 2.68 4.14
CA GLN A 18 32.59 2.14 5.35
C GLN A 18 33.58 2.22 6.50
N ASP A 19 34.83 1.80 6.28
CA ASP A 19 35.92 1.86 7.28
C ASP A 19 36.18 3.29 7.76
N LEU A 20 36.13 4.26 6.84
CA LEU A 20 36.28 5.68 7.14
C LEU A 20 34.99 6.33 7.68
N GLY A 21 33.90 5.57 7.83
CA GLY A 21 32.60 6.05 8.31
C GLY A 21 31.97 7.15 7.44
N ILE A 22 32.39 7.30 6.18
CA ILE A 22 31.89 8.34 5.26
C ILE A 22 30.43 8.05 4.91
N THR A 23 30.13 6.79 4.61
CA THR A 23 28.77 6.35 4.23
C THR A 23 27.75 6.63 5.34
N ASN A 24 28.05 6.27 6.60
CA ASN A 24 27.14 6.51 7.72
C ASN A 24 26.96 8.00 8.00
N ARG A 25 28.04 8.78 8.00
CA ARG A 25 27.96 10.25 8.19
C ARG A 25 27.12 10.92 7.10
N CYS A 26 27.23 10.47 5.85
CA CYS A 26 26.40 10.99 4.76
C CYS A 26 24.92 10.61 4.95
N ILE A 27 24.63 9.38 5.33
CA ILE A 27 23.26 8.91 5.61
C ILE A 27 22.63 9.71 6.75
N GLU A 28 23.34 9.91 7.86
CA GLU A 28 22.87 10.70 9.01
C GLU A 28 22.65 12.16 8.62
N ALA A 29 23.57 12.75 7.85
CA ALA A 29 23.43 14.12 7.37
C ALA A 29 22.19 14.28 6.46
N ILE A 30 21.94 13.30 5.58
CA ILE A 30 20.74 13.27 4.73
C ILE A 30 19.49 13.14 5.60
N ALA A 31 19.45 12.18 6.53
CA ALA A 31 18.30 11.95 7.40
C ALA A 31 17.96 13.19 8.24
N ASN A 32 18.96 13.90 8.74
CA ASN A 32 18.78 15.13 9.50
C ASN A 32 18.42 16.35 8.64
N GLY A 33 18.74 16.31 7.35
CA GLY A 33 18.49 17.36 6.36
C GLY A 33 17.19 17.20 5.57
N VAL A 34 16.44 16.10 5.76
CA VAL A 34 15.12 15.91 5.14
C VAL A 34 14.18 17.02 5.61
N SER A 35 13.69 17.81 4.65
CA SER A 35 12.73 18.88 4.92
C SER A 35 11.32 18.31 5.10
N LEU A 36 10.59 18.84 6.09
CA LEU A 36 9.26 18.35 6.51
C LEU A 36 8.09 18.79 5.61
N SER A 37 8.35 19.47 4.50
CA SER A 37 7.32 19.80 3.49
C SER A 37 7.95 20.18 2.16
N PRO A 38 7.45 19.66 1.03
CA PRO A 38 6.86 20.45 -0.02
C PRO A 38 5.38 20.69 0.34
N GLY A 39 4.87 21.91 0.11
CA GLY A 39 3.49 22.28 0.44
C GLY A 39 2.44 21.29 -0.08
N GLU A 40 1.29 21.27 0.58
CA GLU A 40 0.18 20.32 0.42
C GLU A 40 -0.44 20.19 -0.99
N ASP A 41 0.16 20.76 -2.03
CA ASP A 41 -0.34 20.74 -3.40
C ASP A 41 0.70 20.13 -4.36
N LEU A 42 0.88 18.81 -4.31
CA LEU A 42 1.21 18.10 -5.55
C LEU A 42 -0.12 17.59 -6.12
N PRO A 43 -0.68 18.23 -7.16
CA PRO A 43 -1.97 17.83 -7.68
C PRO A 43 -1.90 16.39 -8.18
N THR A 44 -3.04 15.74 -8.02
CA THR A 44 -3.50 14.40 -8.40
C THR A 44 -3.31 14.02 -9.87
N GLN A 45 -2.35 14.63 -10.59
CA GLN A 45 -2.05 14.38 -12.00
C GLN A 45 -1.05 13.23 -12.23
N LEU A 46 -0.59 12.56 -11.17
CA LEU A 46 0.15 11.31 -11.30
C LEU A 46 -0.72 10.05 -11.06
N GLU A 47 -2.05 10.18 -11.10
CA GLU A 47 -2.97 9.03 -11.05
C GLU A 47 -3.36 8.52 -12.46
N THR A 48 -3.00 9.25 -13.53
CA THR A 48 -3.26 8.82 -14.92
C THR A 48 -2.03 9.06 -15.78
N GLY A 49 -1.09 8.10 -15.79
CA GLY A 49 0.12 8.30 -16.57
C GLY A 49 1.16 7.18 -16.59
N LEU A 50 0.79 5.91 -16.42
CA LEU A 50 1.69 4.77 -16.71
C LEU A 50 1.83 4.51 -18.23
N SER A 51 1.60 5.52 -19.08
CA SER A 51 1.81 5.41 -20.52
C SER A 51 2.20 6.76 -21.10
N ARG A 52 3.50 7.08 -21.02
CA ARG A 52 4.17 7.90 -22.04
C ARG A 52 5.64 7.54 -22.05
N ASN A 53 5.95 6.65 -23.00
CA ASN A 53 7.28 6.40 -23.54
C ASN A 53 8.13 7.68 -23.51
N ARG A 54 9.11 7.76 -22.61
CA ARG A 54 10.29 8.62 -22.83
C ARG A 54 11.25 7.85 -23.72
N SER A 55 10.85 7.71 -24.99
CA SER A 55 11.74 7.32 -26.06
C SER A 55 12.91 8.29 -26.06
N ARG A 56 14.10 7.78 -25.74
CA ARG A 56 15.36 8.41 -26.12
C ARG A 56 15.32 8.64 -27.63
N ARG A 57 15.09 9.87 -28.07
CA ARG A 57 15.49 10.30 -29.42
C ARG A 57 16.50 11.43 -29.26
N ARG A 58 17.74 11.06 -29.60
CA ARG A 58 18.82 11.95 -29.97
C ARG A 58 18.32 12.76 -31.17
N ASP A 59 18.16 14.06 -31.02
CA ASP A 59 17.95 14.96 -32.15
C ASP A 59 18.94 16.11 -32.02
N GLU A 60 19.89 16.15 -32.95
CA GLU A 60 20.85 17.23 -33.10
C GLU A 60 20.14 18.42 -33.73
N SER A 61 20.03 19.53 -32.99
CA SER A 61 19.65 20.81 -33.57
C SER A 61 20.43 21.93 -32.90
N LEU A 62 21.47 22.37 -33.61
CA LEU A 62 22.17 23.63 -33.38
C LEU A 62 21.17 24.81 -33.52
N CYS A 63 21.19 25.74 -32.56
CA CYS A 63 21.34 27.20 -32.74
C CYS A 63 20.83 28.02 -31.53
N ASN A 64 21.75 28.83 -30.98
CA ASN A 64 21.62 30.11 -30.26
C ASN A 64 20.78 30.26 -28.98
N GLY A 65 21.50 30.33 -27.85
CA GLY A 65 21.66 31.56 -27.05
C GLY A 65 20.40 32.24 -26.51
N GLY A 66 20.07 31.95 -25.24
CA GLY A 66 19.13 32.78 -24.46
C GLY A 66 18.47 32.06 -23.28
N GLY A 67 19.19 31.92 -22.17
CA GLY A 67 18.60 31.90 -20.82
C GLY A 67 17.51 30.87 -20.48
N LYS A 68 17.65 29.60 -20.85
CA LYS A 68 16.87 28.50 -20.24
C LYS A 68 17.55 27.97 -18.98
N SER A 69 17.59 28.75 -17.89
CA SER A 69 18.25 28.28 -16.66
C SER A 69 17.70 28.90 -15.37
N LYS A 70 16.38 29.03 -15.23
CA LYS A 70 15.76 29.36 -13.93
C LYS A 70 14.49 28.59 -13.55
N ALA A 71 13.89 27.81 -14.44
CA ALA A 71 12.66 27.06 -14.14
C ALA A 71 12.88 25.54 -13.91
N GLU A 72 14.02 24.96 -14.31
CA GLU A 72 14.32 23.53 -14.09
C GLU A 72 14.89 23.20 -12.69
N ASN A 73 15.22 24.22 -11.90
CA ASN A 73 15.72 24.09 -10.53
C ASN A 73 14.66 24.50 -9.48
N ALA A 74 13.37 24.28 -9.78
CA ALA A 74 12.42 24.08 -8.69
C ALA A 74 12.98 22.92 -7.86
N ALA A 75 13.34 23.20 -6.60
CA ALA A 75 14.14 22.30 -5.77
C ALA A 75 13.58 20.88 -5.85
N ARG A 76 14.32 19.96 -6.51
CA ARG A 76 13.94 18.55 -6.55
C ARG A 76 13.73 18.07 -5.13
N TRP A 77 12.56 17.51 -4.89
CA TRP A 77 12.22 16.95 -3.60
C TRP A 77 13.20 15.82 -3.28
N TRP A 78 13.70 15.75 -2.04
CA TRP A 78 14.53 14.65 -1.52
C TRP A 78 14.06 13.24 -1.93
N GLY A 79 12.75 12.99 -2.09
CA GLY A 79 12.26 11.69 -2.57
C GLY A 79 12.72 11.32 -3.98
N GLU A 80 12.81 12.31 -4.88
CA GLU A 80 13.34 12.14 -6.23
C GLU A 80 14.87 11.95 -6.22
N ASP A 81 15.55 12.77 -5.42
CA ASP A 81 16.99 12.70 -5.23
C ASP A 81 17.44 11.34 -4.67
N LEU A 82 16.69 10.79 -3.70
CA LEU A 82 16.96 9.44 -3.17
C LEU A 82 16.65 8.34 -4.17
N ALA A 83 15.77 8.57 -5.15
CA ALA A 83 15.43 7.56 -6.16
C ALA A 83 16.60 7.20 -7.08
N ASP A 84 17.66 8.01 -7.08
CA ASP A 84 18.92 7.74 -7.80
C ASP A 84 19.89 6.83 -7.03
N LEU A 85 19.63 6.54 -5.75
CA LEU A 85 20.45 5.61 -4.98
C LEU A 85 20.20 4.16 -5.42
N GLY A 86 21.25 3.34 -5.35
CA GLY A 86 21.11 1.89 -5.46
C GLY A 86 20.44 1.30 -4.22
N LEU A 87 19.90 0.08 -4.36
CA LEU A 87 19.05 -0.56 -3.35
C LEU A 87 19.60 -0.52 -1.92
N ASP A 88 20.86 -0.94 -1.71
CA ASP A 88 21.50 -0.95 -0.39
C ASP A 88 21.51 0.45 0.26
N LEU A 89 21.99 1.45 -0.48
CA LEU A 89 22.09 2.82 0.00
C LEU A 89 20.71 3.44 0.23
N TYR A 90 19.75 3.15 -0.65
CA TYR A 90 18.37 3.61 -0.50
C TYR A 90 17.73 3.05 0.76
N GLN A 91 17.84 1.74 0.99
CA GLN A 91 17.28 1.08 2.16
C GLN A 91 17.87 1.63 3.46
N ARG A 92 19.20 1.71 3.54
CA ARG A 92 19.89 2.26 4.73
C ARG A 92 19.50 3.71 4.99
N THR A 93 19.41 4.52 3.92
CA THR A 93 19.00 5.93 4.04
C THR A 93 17.56 6.06 4.50
N MET A 94 16.64 5.24 3.96
CA MET A 94 15.23 5.26 4.35
C MET A 94 15.03 4.80 5.80
N VAL A 95 15.76 3.77 6.24
CA VAL A 95 15.76 3.33 7.65
C VAL A 95 16.22 4.47 8.56
N ALA A 96 17.32 5.15 8.22
CA ALA A 96 17.82 6.29 8.99
C ALA A 96 16.84 7.46 9.04
N ILE A 97 16.13 7.75 7.93
CA ILE A 97 15.08 8.78 7.89
C ILE A 97 13.92 8.39 8.81
N LYS A 98 13.46 7.13 8.76
CA LYS A 98 12.38 6.61 9.62
C LYS A 98 12.74 6.65 11.11
N SER A 99 14.01 6.42 11.45
CA SER A 99 14.50 6.47 12.83
C SER A 99 14.98 7.84 13.29
N SER A 100 14.94 8.86 12.43
CA SER A 100 15.42 10.21 12.76
C SER A 100 14.47 10.93 13.72
N ASN A 101 15.02 11.83 14.55
CA ASN A 101 14.24 12.66 15.49
C ASN A 101 13.35 13.73 14.80
N ARG A 102 13.27 13.72 13.47
CA ARG A 102 12.53 14.74 12.68
C ARG A 102 11.03 14.43 12.57
N ASN A 103 10.55 13.25 12.98
CA ASN A 103 9.15 12.84 12.87
C ASN A 103 8.61 13.05 11.43
N VAL A 104 9.33 12.52 10.44
CA VAL A 104 8.92 12.64 9.04
C VAL A 104 7.56 11.96 8.84
N SER A 105 6.61 12.70 8.25
CA SER A 105 5.26 12.18 8.01
C SER A 105 5.30 10.85 7.24
N PRO A 106 4.58 9.81 7.69
CA PRO A 106 4.43 8.55 6.97
C PRO A 106 4.01 8.71 5.51
N ARG A 107 3.24 9.76 5.18
CA ARG A 107 2.84 10.08 3.81
C ARG A 107 4.01 10.48 2.93
N LEU A 108 4.97 11.24 3.45
CA LEU A 108 6.17 11.63 2.71
C LEU A 108 7.07 10.42 2.44
N ILE A 109 7.20 9.52 3.42
CA ILE A 109 7.90 8.24 3.26
C ILE A 109 7.21 7.40 2.17
N GLY A 110 5.88 7.26 2.25
CA GLY A 110 5.09 6.55 1.24
C GLY A 110 5.27 7.11 -0.17
N ASN A 111 5.29 8.43 -0.31
CA ASN A 111 5.53 9.08 -1.60
C ASN A 111 6.96 8.86 -2.12
N ALA A 112 7.97 8.95 -1.27
CA ALA A 112 9.35 8.65 -1.66
C ALA A 112 9.52 7.19 -2.11
N LEU A 113 8.87 6.24 -1.41
CA LEU A 113 8.84 4.83 -1.80
C LEU A 113 8.12 4.62 -3.13
N ARG A 114 7.02 5.33 -3.38
CA ARG A 114 6.32 5.30 -4.67
C ARG A 114 7.19 5.79 -5.82
N ILE A 115 7.94 6.88 -5.63
CA ILE A 115 8.87 7.39 -6.65
C ILE A 115 9.97 6.37 -6.92
N TYR A 116 10.56 5.79 -5.87
CA TYR A 116 11.59 4.76 -6.00
C TYR A 116 11.06 3.52 -6.73
N ALA A 117 9.95 2.95 -6.28
CA ALA A 117 9.30 1.81 -6.90
C ALA A 117 8.94 2.09 -8.37
N SER A 118 8.38 3.27 -8.67
CA SER A 118 8.02 3.64 -10.04
C SER A 118 9.24 3.68 -10.94
N LYS A 119 10.41 4.07 -10.44
CA LYS A 119 11.63 4.12 -11.25
C LYS A 119 12.25 2.73 -11.48
N TRP A 120 12.30 1.90 -10.44
CA TRP A 120 13.04 0.64 -10.45
C TRP A 120 12.18 -0.60 -10.80
N LEU A 121 10.85 -0.48 -10.81
CA LEU A 121 9.92 -1.57 -11.15
C LEU A 121 9.20 -1.35 -12.50
N GLN A 122 9.64 -0.38 -13.32
CA GLN A 122 9.08 -0.11 -14.65
C GLN A 122 9.30 -1.25 -15.65
N SER A 123 10.42 -1.96 -15.50
CA SER A 123 10.77 -3.15 -16.27
C SER A 123 11.07 -4.25 -15.28
N ILE A 124 10.53 -5.44 -15.54
CA ILE A 124 10.82 -6.63 -14.71
C ILE A 124 12.25 -7.05 -15.04
N GLU A 125 13.17 -6.63 -14.19
CA GLU A 125 14.59 -7.00 -14.19
C GLU A 125 14.81 -8.14 -13.18
N PRO A 126 15.91 -8.92 -13.29
CA PRO A 126 16.18 -10.04 -12.39
C PRO A 126 16.14 -9.64 -10.91
N ASP A 127 16.57 -8.41 -10.57
CA ASP A 127 16.62 -7.90 -9.20
C ASP A 127 15.33 -7.18 -8.76
N SER A 128 14.28 -7.16 -9.59
CA SER A 128 13.01 -6.50 -9.24
C SER A 128 12.35 -7.10 -8.00
N HIS A 129 12.57 -8.39 -7.71
CA HIS A 129 12.06 -9.03 -6.50
C HIS A 129 12.68 -8.44 -5.22
N LEU A 130 13.99 -8.17 -5.24
CA LEU A 130 14.70 -7.55 -4.10
C LEU A 130 14.24 -6.11 -3.88
N VAL A 131 14.07 -5.35 -4.97
CA VAL A 131 13.53 -3.99 -4.91
C VAL A 131 12.13 -3.98 -4.31
N LEU A 132 11.27 -4.89 -4.76
CA LEU A 132 9.88 -5.00 -4.31
C LEU A 132 9.80 -5.39 -2.84
N GLU A 133 10.56 -6.39 -2.38
CA GLU A 133 10.63 -6.78 -0.97
C GLU A 133 11.13 -5.64 -0.09
N SER A 134 12.19 -4.96 -0.53
CA SER A 134 12.74 -3.81 0.20
C SER A 134 11.70 -2.69 0.32
N VAL A 135 11.01 -2.34 -0.77
CA VAL A 135 9.93 -1.33 -0.75
C VAL A 135 8.82 -1.74 0.22
N ILE A 136 8.36 -3.00 0.17
CA ILE A 136 7.32 -3.51 1.08
C ILE A 136 7.77 -3.40 2.54
N SER A 137 8.99 -3.83 2.86
CA SER A 137 9.55 -3.76 4.23
C SER A 137 9.68 -2.33 4.76
N LEU A 138 9.84 -1.35 3.86
CA LEU A 138 9.98 0.06 4.21
C LEU A 138 8.63 0.78 4.31
N LEU A 139 7.52 0.19 3.86
CA LEU A 139 6.20 0.82 3.92
C LEU A 139 5.85 1.26 5.35
N PRO A 140 5.26 2.45 5.53
CA PRO A 140 4.76 2.87 6.83
C PRO A 140 3.67 1.93 7.36
N MET A 141 3.51 1.89 8.68
CA MET A 141 2.54 1.01 9.36
C MET A 141 1.18 1.67 9.54
N GLU A 142 1.12 3.00 9.50
CA GLU A 142 -0.08 3.78 9.73
C GLU A 142 -1.05 3.68 8.56
N LYS A 143 -2.35 3.61 8.88
CA LYS A 143 -3.41 3.54 7.87
C LYS A 143 -3.39 4.79 7.00
N SER A 144 -3.64 4.64 5.69
CA SER A 144 -3.71 5.75 4.73
C SER A 144 -2.43 6.59 4.58
N SER A 145 -1.25 6.09 5.01
CA SER A 145 0.05 6.69 4.69
C SER A 145 0.44 6.52 3.22
N VAL A 146 -0.12 5.50 2.59
CA VAL A 146 0.15 5.09 1.22
C VAL A 146 -1.18 4.88 0.50
N SER A 147 -1.29 5.25 -0.78
CA SER A 147 -2.54 5.12 -1.53
C SER A 147 -2.90 3.66 -1.80
N CYS A 148 -4.21 3.37 -1.89
CA CYS A 148 -4.71 2.00 -2.13
C CYS A 148 -4.28 1.49 -3.50
N SER A 149 -4.37 2.36 -4.50
CA SER A 149 -3.87 2.13 -5.86
C SER A 149 -2.41 1.70 -5.89
N PHE A 150 -1.53 2.36 -5.13
CA PHE A 150 -0.12 1.98 -5.09
C PHE A 150 0.10 0.62 -4.41
N LEU A 151 -0.62 0.32 -3.31
CA LEU A 151 -0.54 -0.99 -2.67
C LEU A 151 -1.03 -2.11 -3.61
N LEU A 152 -2.14 -1.89 -4.32
CA LEU A 152 -2.67 -2.82 -5.32
C LEU A 152 -1.72 -3.00 -6.50
N GLN A 153 -1.09 -1.93 -6.96
CA GLN A 153 -0.08 -1.99 -8.02
C GLN A 153 1.13 -2.84 -7.59
N LEU A 154 1.65 -2.64 -6.38
CA LEU A 154 2.72 -3.48 -5.83
C LEU A 154 2.26 -4.95 -5.75
N LEU A 155 1.01 -5.20 -5.37
CA LEU A 155 0.46 -6.55 -5.21
C LEU A 155 0.35 -7.29 -6.55
N LYS A 156 -0.05 -6.58 -7.62
CA LYS A 156 0.02 -7.10 -8.99
C LYS A 156 1.44 -7.52 -9.36
N MET A 157 2.43 -6.69 -9.03
CA MET A 157 3.84 -7.02 -9.29
C MET A 157 4.33 -8.21 -8.46
N THR A 158 3.87 -8.37 -7.21
CA THR A 158 4.26 -9.54 -6.38
C THR A 158 3.76 -10.87 -6.92
N ASN A 159 2.74 -10.89 -7.78
CA ASN A 159 2.31 -12.13 -8.44
C ASN A 159 3.11 -12.44 -9.69
N VAL A 160 3.68 -11.44 -10.35
CA VAL A 160 4.52 -11.61 -11.55
C VAL A 160 5.98 -11.91 -11.17
N VAL A 161 6.41 -11.40 -10.03
CA VAL A 161 7.78 -11.47 -9.53
C VAL A 161 7.84 -12.39 -8.31
N ASN A 162 8.84 -13.26 -8.22
CA ASN A 162 8.97 -14.25 -7.14
C ASN A 162 9.34 -13.61 -5.79
N VAL A 163 8.37 -12.98 -5.14
CA VAL A 163 8.46 -12.34 -3.82
C VAL A 163 7.97 -13.30 -2.74
N SER A 164 8.51 -13.20 -1.52
CA SER A 164 8.08 -14.03 -0.40
C SER A 164 6.58 -13.91 -0.12
N HIS A 165 5.97 -15.05 0.24
CA HIS A 165 4.56 -15.10 0.62
C HIS A 165 4.24 -14.15 1.78
N SER A 166 5.15 -13.99 2.75
CA SER A 166 4.99 -13.04 3.86
C SER A 166 4.82 -11.60 3.39
N SER A 167 5.64 -11.14 2.44
CA SER A 167 5.56 -9.78 1.91
C SER A 167 4.26 -9.55 1.12
N LYS A 168 3.83 -10.55 0.34
CA LYS A 168 2.52 -10.53 -0.34
C LYS A 168 1.37 -10.42 0.65
N MET A 169 1.39 -11.20 1.74
CA MET A 169 0.35 -11.18 2.77
C MET A 169 0.32 -9.84 3.53
N GLU A 170 1.48 -9.30 3.91
CA GLU A 170 1.56 -7.99 4.57
C GLU A 170 0.94 -6.90 3.68
N LEU A 171 1.29 -6.91 2.39
CA LEU A 171 0.79 -5.95 1.43
C LEU A 171 -0.72 -6.06 1.24
N ALA A 172 -1.25 -7.28 1.13
CA ALA A 172 -2.68 -7.52 1.01
C ALA A 172 -3.44 -7.09 2.27
N VAL A 173 -2.90 -7.31 3.47
CA VAL A 173 -3.49 -6.80 4.72
C VAL A 173 -3.55 -5.28 4.72
N LYS A 174 -2.46 -4.60 4.30
CA LYS A 174 -2.43 -3.13 4.19
C LYS A 174 -3.43 -2.61 3.17
N ALA A 175 -3.55 -3.25 2.00
CA ALA A 175 -4.52 -2.87 0.97
C ALA A 175 -5.97 -3.12 1.45
N GLY A 176 -6.22 -4.25 2.11
CA GLY A 176 -7.51 -4.61 2.70
C GLY A 176 -7.99 -3.60 3.75
N ASN A 177 -7.08 -2.92 4.47
CA ASN A 177 -7.48 -1.89 5.45
C ASN A 177 -8.09 -0.62 4.83
N GLN A 178 -7.96 -0.42 3.52
CA GLN A 178 -8.44 0.77 2.80
C GLN A 178 -9.10 0.41 1.46
N LEU A 179 -9.76 -0.76 1.44
CA LEU A 179 -10.43 -1.31 0.27
C LEU A 179 -11.59 -0.43 -0.24
N ASP A 180 -12.14 0.43 0.63
CA ASP A 180 -13.14 1.43 0.27
C ASP A 180 -12.64 2.46 -0.76
N LYS A 181 -11.32 2.57 -0.96
CA LYS A 181 -10.68 3.48 -1.93
C LYS A 181 -10.30 2.82 -3.25
N ALA A 182 -10.50 1.50 -3.38
CA ALA A 182 -10.10 0.76 -4.57
C ALA A 182 -11.14 0.81 -5.69
N THR A 183 -10.68 0.58 -6.92
CA THR A 183 -11.54 0.36 -8.09
C THR A 183 -11.48 -1.10 -8.53
N VAL A 184 -12.50 -1.55 -9.28
CA VAL A 184 -12.57 -2.94 -9.79
C VAL A 184 -11.35 -3.27 -10.64
N SER A 185 -10.94 -2.35 -11.51
CA SER A 185 -9.78 -2.53 -12.39
C SER A 185 -8.46 -2.75 -11.63
N GLU A 186 -8.32 -2.17 -10.44
CA GLU A 186 -7.14 -2.35 -9.59
C GLU A 186 -7.18 -3.68 -8.82
N LEU A 187 -8.37 -4.23 -8.56
CA LEU A 187 -8.54 -5.55 -7.94
C LEU A 187 -8.33 -6.72 -8.90
N LEU A 188 -8.31 -6.49 -10.21
CA LEU A 188 -7.90 -7.47 -11.21
C LEU A 188 -6.40 -7.77 -11.08
N ILE A 189 -6.05 -8.60 -10.10
CA ILE A 189 -4.69 -9.02 -9.76
C ILE A 189 -4.38 -10.28 -10.58
N PRO A 190 -3.43 -10.26 -11.52
CA PRO A 190 -3.11 -11.42 -12.34
C PRO A 190 -2.62 -12.59 -11.50
N LEU A 191 -2.97 -13.82 -11.90
CA LEU A 191 -2.44 -15.04 -11.32
C LEU A 191 -1.68 -15.83 -12.41
N PRO A 192 -0.35 -15.67 -12.52
CA PRO A 192 0.46 -16.48 -13.42
C PRO A 192 0.73 -17.84 -12.75
N ASP A 193 -0.28 -18.69 -12.72
CA ASP A 193 -0.19 -20.05 -12.19
C ASP A 193 -0.69 -21.08 -13.21
N GLU A 194 -0.25 -22.32 -13.06
CA GLU A 194 -0.63 -23.45 -13.90
C GLU A 194 -2.13 -23.79 -13.81
N SER A 195 -2.82 -23.28 -12.79
CA SER A 195 -4.28 -23.40 -12.65
C SER A 195 -5.06 -22.76 -13.81
N GLY A 196 -4.44 -21.84 -14.56
CA GLY A 196 -5.05 -21.17 -15.72
C GLY A 196 -6.16 -20.19 -15.37
N MET A 197 -6.38 -19.89 -14.08
CA MET A 197 -7.23 -18.78 -13.64
C MET A 197 -6.57 -17.46 -14.02
N LEU A 198 -7.37 -16.49 -14.45
CA LEU A 198 -6.87 -15.18 -14.87
C LEU A 198 -6.46 -14.30 -13.68
N TYR A 199 -7.17 -14.45 -12.55
CA TYR A 199 -7.05 -13.55 -11.40
C TYR A 199 -6.87 -14.29 -10.07
N ASP A 200 -6.11 -13.66 -9.17
CA ASP A 200 -5.87 -14.14 -7.81
C ASP A 200 -7.04 -13.77 -6.89
N VAL A 201 -8.08 -14.60 -6.94
CA VAL A 201 -9.31 -14.44 -6.13
C VAL A 201 -9.04 -14.64 -4.64
N ASP A 202 -8.04 -15.44 -4.27
CA ASP A 202 -7.75 -15.79 -2.89
C ASP A 202 -7.18 -14.57 -2.13
N VAL A 203 -6.28 -13.83 -2.78
CA VAL A 203 -5.79 -12.54 -2.27
C VAL A 203 -6.91 -11.53 -2.07
N VAL A 204 -7.81 -11.38 -3.06
CA VAL A 204 -8.93 -10.43 -2.95
C VAL A 204 -9.87 -10.84 -1.82
N THR A 205 -10.15 -12.14 -1.69
CA THR A 205 -10.96 -12.69 -0.59
C THR A 205 -10.35 -12.37 0.77
N MET A 206 -9.03 -12.54 0.93
CA MET A 206 -8.33 -12.13 2.15
C MET A 206 -8.47 -10.63 2.41
N MET A 207 -8.29 -9.79 1.39
CA MET A 207 -8.41 -8.33 1.53
C MET A 207 -9.81 -7.91 2.01
N VAL A 208 -10.85 -8.54 1.46
CA VAL A 208 -12.24 -8.31 1.88
C VAL A 208 -12.46 -8.77 3.32
N LYS A 209 -12.01 -9.99 3.69
CA LYS A 209 -12.10 -10.48 5.07
C LYS A 209 -11.40 -9.54 6.06
N GLN A 210 -10.24 -9.01 5.70
CA GLN A 210 -9.51 -8.02 6.50
C GLN A 210 -10.33 -6.72 6.66
N PHE A 211 -10.90 -6.20 5.57
CA PHE A 211 -11.74 -4.99 5.60
C PHE A 211 -13.00 -5.17 6.47
N VAL A 212 -13.67 -6.32 6.35
CA VAL A 212 -14.88 -6.61 7.13
C VAL A 212 -14.54 -6.76 8.62
N SER A 213 -13.43 -7.43 8.93
CA SER A 213 -12.96 -7.62 10.31
C SER A 213 -12.67 -6.30 11.02
N GLN A 214 -12.10 -5.31 10.32
CA GLN A 214 -11.80 -4.00 10.91
C GLN A 214 -13.04 -3.10 11.14
N ILE A 215 -14.15 -3.35 10.42
CA ILE A 215 -15.38 -2.54 10.55
C ILE A 215 -16.30 -3.09 11.65
N ARG A 216 -16.22 -4.40 11.94
CA ARG A 216 -16.98 -4.98 13.04
C ARG A 216 -16.42 -4.40 14.35
N PRO A 217 -17.28 -3.86 15.24
CA PRO A 217 -16.82 -3.50 16.57
C PRO A 217 -16.28 -4.78 17.22
N THR A 218 -14.98 -4.82 17.48
CA THR A 218 -14.35 -5.88 18.25
C THR A 218 -15.08 -5.91 19.58
N ARG A 219 -15.96 -6.90 19.80
CA ARG A 219 -16.45 -7.19 21.14
C ARG A 219 -15.20 -7.56 21.91
N THR A 220 -14.63 -6.61 22.65
CA THR A 220 -13.65 -6.90 23.67
C THR A 220 -14.32 -7.92 24.58
N ARG A 221 -13.96 -9.19 24.43
CA ARG A 221 -14.20 -10.20 25.44
C ARG A 221 -13.35 -9.73 26.62
N THR A 222 -13.93 -8.89 27.46
CA THR A 222 -13.49 -8.76 28.85
C THR A 222 -13.74 -10.13 29.44
N GLN A 223 -12.71 -10.97 29.33
CA GLN A 223 -12.55 -12.21 30.05
C GLN A 223 -12.31 -11.81 31.51
N HIS A 224 -13.34 -11.27 32.17
CA HIS A 224 -13.38 -11.26 33.61
C HIS A 224 -13.56 -12.70 34.02
N ARG A 225 -12.42 -13.32 34.34
CA ARG A 225 -12.31 -14.50 35.19
C ARG A 225 -13.33 -14.35 36.32
N ARG A 226 -14.47 -15.06 36.23
CA ARG A 226 -15.30 -15.34 37.39
C ARG A 226 -14.54 -16.37 38.22
N SER A 227 -13.66 -15.87 39.07
CA SER A 227 -13.26 -16.56 40.29
C SER A 227 -14.48 -16.63 41.21
N ARG A 228 -14.65 -17.81 41.80
CA ARG A 228 -15.66 -18.17 42.78
C ARG A 228 -15.65 -17.23 43.99
N SER A 229 -16.82 -16.69 44.35
CA SER A 229 -17.28 -16.47 45.73
C SER A 229 -18.73 -15.93 45.70
N GLU A 230 -19.47 -16.23 46.76
CA GLU A 230 -20.93 -16.29 46.90
C GLU A 230 -21.69 -14.95 46.94
N GLU A 231 -23.02 -15.11 46.82
CA GLU A 231 -24.08 -14.28 47.41
C GLU A 231 -24.19 -12.79 47.03
N ASN A 232 -25.14 -12.49 46.13
CA ASN A 232 -26.44 -11.93 46.49
C ASN A 232 -27.22 -11.59 45.21
N ILE A 233 -28.39 -12.21 45.07
CA ILE A 233 -29.34 -11.94 43.97
C ILE A 233 -30.02 -10.62 44.31
N ASN A 234 -29.71 -9.55 43.57
CA ASN A 234 -30.47 -8.31 43.63
C ASN A 234 -31.53 -8.34 42.50
N LEU A 235 -32.80 -8.44 42.90
CA LEU A 235 -33.96 -8.70 42.03
C LEU A 235 -34.48 -7.44 41.31
N GLU A 236 -33.58 -6.51 40.95
CA GLU A 236 -33.91 -5.28 40.20
C GLU A 236 -33.06 -5.12 38.91
N GLU A 237 -32.05 -5.98 38.68
CA GLU A 237 -31.19 -5.95 37.47
C GLU A 237 -31.75 -6.78 36.29
N ILE A 238 -33.02 -7.19 36.34
CA ILE A 238 -33.68 -7.93 35.24
C ILE A 238 -34.36 -6.98 34.23
N GLN A 239 -34.48 -5.69 34.53
CA GLN A 239 -35.07 -4.70 33.61
C GLN A 239 -34.06 -4.07 32.63
N GLU A 240 -32.75 -4.18 32.88
CA GLU A 240 -31.69 -3.64 31.99
C GLU A 240 -31.02 -4.67 31.07
N ILE A 241 -31.08 -5.97 31.40
CA ILE A 241 -30.63 -7.03 30.49
C ILE A 241 -31.64 -7.22 29.33
N GLY A 242 -32.89 -6.80 29.51
CA GLY A 242 -33.94 -6.80 28.49
C GLY A 242 -33.91 -5.62 27.50
N ARG A 243 -33.03 -4.62 27.65
CA ARG A 243 -32.97 -3.44 26.76
C ARG A 243 -31.78 -3.39 25.79
N SER A 244 -30.92 -4.41 25.77
CA SER A 244 -29.87 -4.53 24.74
C SER A 244 -30.18 -5.51 23.61
N LEU A 245 -31.38 -6.11 23.61
CA LEU A 245 -31.83 -7.05 22.57
C LEU A 245 -32.82 -6.45 21.57
N SER A 246 -33.07 -5.14 21.63
CA SER A 246 -33.91 -4.45 20.65
C SER A 246 -33.04 -3.60 19.73
N SER A 247 -32.72 -4.18 18.57
CA SER A 247 -32.75 -3.48 17.28
C SER A 247 -32.35 -2.01 17.33
N SER A 248 -31.04 -1.75 17.39
CA SER A 248 -30.56 -0.53 16.73
C SER A 248 -30.96 -0.69 15.27
N SER A 249 -31.82 0.19 14.79
CA SER A 249 -32.10 0.45 13.39
C SER A 249 -30.80 0.75 12.64
N SER A 250 -29.99 -0.28 12.36
CA SER A 250 -28.63 -0.11 11.89
C SER A 250 -28.68 0.05 10.38
N SER A 251 -28.84 1.28 9.92
CA SER A 251 -28.44 1.63 8.56
C SER A 251 -27.04 1.04 8.31
N PRO A 252 -26.83 0.29 7.22
CA PRO A 252 -25.56 -0.40 7.01
C PRO A 252 -24.41 0.61 6.92
N ASN A 253 -23.25 0.23 7.47
CA ASN A 253 -22.08 1.10 7.48
C ASN A 253 -21.77 1.53 6.02
N PRO A 254 -21.69 2.84 5.72
CA PRO A 254 -21.58 3.32 4.34
C PRO A 254 -20.31 2.84 3.64
N LEU A 255 -19.21 2.63 4.39
CA LEU A 255 -17.97 2.07 3.85
C LEU A 255 -18.13 0.59 3.48
N LEU A 256 -18.87 -0.17 4.31
CA LEU A 256 -19.18 -1.56 4.04
C LEU A 256 -20.10 -1.72 2.83
N VAL A 257 -21.10 -0.85 2.67
CA VAL A 257 -21.95 -0.81 1.47
C VAL A 257 -21.13 -0.49 0.22
N LYS A 258 -20.16 0.44 0.32
CA LYS A 258 -19.26 0.77 -0.79
C LYS A 258 -18.40 -0.42 -1.20
N VAL A 259 -17.81 -1.13 -0.24
CA VAL A 259 -17.00 -2.33 -0.52
C VAL A 259 -17.87 -3.49 -1.02
N ALA A 260 -19.11 -3.65 -0.54
CA ALA A 260 -20.04 -4.63 -1.08
C ALA A 260 -20.27 -4.42 -2.58
N LYS A 261 -20.56 -3.19 -3.00
CA LYS A 261 -20.71 -2.84 -4.44
C LYS A 261 -19.44 -3.09 -5.25
N LEU A 262 -18.27 -2.82 -4.68
CA LEU A 262 -16.97 -3.08 -5.30
C LEU A 262 -16.77 -4.60 -5.52
N VAL A 263 -17.07 -5.41 -4.49
CA VAL A 263 -16.98 -6.88 -4.56
C VAL A 263 -17.99 -7.44 -5.56
N ASP A 264 -19.24 -6.98 -5.54
CA ASP A 264 -20.26 -7.44 -6.49
C ASP A 264 -19.89 -7.09 -7.95
N SER A 265 -19.24 -5.93 -8.18
CA SER A 265 -18.73 -5.55 -9.50
C SER A 265 -17.50 -6.37 -9.91
N TYR A 266 -16.64 -6.72 -8.94
CA TYR A 266 -15.50 -7.61 -9.19
C TYR A 266 -15.96 -9.04 -9.48
N LEU A 267 -16.98 -9.54 -8.78
CA LEU A 267 -17.60 -10.84 -9.02
C LEU A 267 -18.13 -10.95 -10.46
N GLN A 268 -18.78 -9.91 -10.98
CA GLN A 268 -19.22 -9.85 -12.38
C GLN A 268 -18.05 -9.98 -13.39
N GLU A 269 -16.91 -9.34 -13.09
CA GLU A 269 -15.75 -9.40 -13.97
C GLU A 269 -15.06 -10.77 -13.94
N ILE A 270 -14.88 -11.37 -12.76
CA ILE A 270 -14.25 -12.69 -12.65
C ILE A 270 -15.16 -13.84 -13.07
N ALA A 271 -16.50 -13.65 -13.07
CA ALA A 271 -17.44 -14.66 -13.56
C ALA A 271 -17.26 -14.98 -15.06
N ARG A 272 -16.58 -14.11 -15.81
CA ARG A 272 -16.22 -14.35 -17.22
C ARG A 272 -15.07 -15.36 -17.36
N ASP A 273 -14.35 -15.66 -16.29
CA ASP A 273 -13.27 -16.64 -16.29
C ASP A 273 -13.84 -18.07 -16.20
N VAL A 274 -13.71 -18.82 -17.29
CA VAL A 274 -14.18 -20.21 -17.41
C VAL A 274 -13.46 -21.14 -16.42
N LYS A 275 -12.25 -20.77 -15.97
CA LYS A 275 -11.45 -21.57 -15.02
C LYS A 275 -11.77 -21.26 -13.56
N LEU A 276 -12.58 -20.22 -13.29
CA LEU A 276 -12.99 -19.90 -11.93
C LEU A 276 -13.90 -21.00 -11.36
N THR A 277 -13.55 -21.51 -10.18
CA THR A 277 -14.39 -22.49 -9.49
C THR A 277 -15.55 -21.83 -8.75
N VAL A 278 -16.70 -22.51 -8.75
CA VAL A 278 -17.89 -22.05 -8.01
C VAL A 278 -17.56 -21.86 -6.52
N SER A 279 -16.73 -22.72 -5.94
CA SER A 279 -16.33 -22.60 -4.52
C SER A 279 -15.64 -21.28 -4.21
N LYS A 280 -14.69 -20.82 -5.05
CA LYS A 280 -14.00 -19.54 -4.84
C LYS A 280 -14.94 -18.34 -5.04
N PHE A 281 -15.83 -18.44 -6.04
CA PHE A 281 -16.84 -17.40 -6.28
C PHE A 281 -17.78 -17.23 -5.08
N VAL A 282 -18.31 -18.35 -4.56
CA VAL A 282 -19.21 -18.36 -3.39
C VAL A 282 -18.47 -17.88 -2.14
N GLU A 283 -17.24 -18.34 -1.90
CA GLU A 283 -16.46 -17.89 -0.74
C GLU A 283 -16.24 -16.37 -0.74
N LEU A 284 -15.90 -15.79 -1.89
CA LEU A 284 -15.75 -14.34 -2.01
C LEU A 284 -17.09 -13.63 -1.80
N ALA A 285 -18.18 -14.14 -2.37
CA ALA A 285 -19.50 -13.57 -2.20
C ALA A 285 -19.99 -13.61 -0.73
N GLU A 286 -19.67 -14.67 0.01
CA GLU A 286 -20.03 -14.83 1.43
C GLU A 286 -19.11 -14.06 2.37
N SER A 287 -17.94 -13.60 1.90
CA SER A 287 -17.03 -12.80 2.71
C SER A 287 -17.61 -11.42 3.11
N VAL A 288 -18.61 -10.94 2.37
CA VAL A 288 -19.32 -9.67 2.62
C VAL A 288 -20.65 -9.94 3.35
N PRO A 289 -20.95 -9.26 4.48
CA PRO A 289 -22.22 -9.47 5.21
C PRO A 289 -23.46 -9.05 4.43
N ASP A 290 -24.54 -9.82 4.52
CA ASP A 290 -25.80 -9.55 3.81
C ASP A 290 -26.42 -8.19 4.12
N CYS A 291 -26.27 -7.70 5.36
CA CYS A 291 -26.80 -6.39 5.76
C CYS A 291 -26.22 -5.22 4.94
N SER A 292 -25.08 -5.42 4.27
CA SER A 292 -24.43 -4.41 3.43
C SER A 292 -24.88 -4.41 1.96
N ARG A 293 -25.58 -5.45 1.52
CA ARG A 293 -26.15 -5.55 0.18
C ARG A 293 -27.55 -4.93 0.16
N THR A 294 -27.62 -3.64 -0.15
CA THR A 294 -28.91 -2.93 -0.22
C THR A 294 -29.71 -3.25 -1.49
N SER A 295 -29.08 -3.86 -2.50
CA SER A 295 -29.73 -4.42 -3.69
C SER A 295 -28.85 -5.56 -4.23
N HIS A 296 -29.49 -6.67 -4.61
CA HIS A 296 -28.82 -7.84 -5.22
C HIS A 296 -28.84 -7.78 -6.76
N ASP A 297 -29.46 -6.75 -7.35
CA ASP A 297 -29.75 -6.69 -8.80
C ASP A 297 -28.49 -6.54 -9.67
N GLY A 298 -27.36 -6.18 -9.07
CA GLY A 298 -26.08 -6.08 -9.75
C GLY A 298 -25.38 -7.43 -9.97
N LEU A 299 -25.61 -8.42 -9.10
CA LEU A 299 -24.81 -9.66 -9.09
C LEU A 299 -25.22 -10.67 -10.19
N TYR A 300 -26.45 -10.57 -10.69
CA TYR A 300 -27.05 -11.55 -11.63
C TYR A 300 -27.20 -11.03 -13.07
N LYS A 301 -26.46 -9.98 -13.45
CA LYS A 301 -26.43 -9.46 -14.83
C LYS A 301 -25.24 -10.02 -15.59
#